data_AF-A0A6V7BQ09-F1
#
_entry.id   AF-A0A6V7BQ09-F1
#
_cell.length_a   1.000
_cell.length_b   1.000
_cell.length_c   1.000
_cell.angle_alpha   90.00
_cell.angle_beta   90.00
_cell.angle_gamma   90.00
#
_symmetry.space_group_name_H-M   'P 1'
#
loop_
_entity.id
_entity.type
_entity.pdbx_description
1 polymer ?
#
loop_
_entity_poly.entity_id
_entity_poly.type
_entity_poly.pdbx_seq_one_letter_code
_entity_poly.pdbx_strand_id
1 'polypeptide(L)'
;MILPLAARELGGDEVVTLLALQEQLLTHYGWRLTLSDLGLLCVCPLLLERTPDAVATALERGQVVARVVLDALVTQAGSPAEVAS
;
A
#
# COMPACT_ATOMS: atom_id res chain seq x y z
N MET A 1 8.51 -2.62 3.38
CA MET A 1 8.18 -1.57 4.37
C MET A 1 6.82 -1.88 4.99
N ILE A 2 6.69 -1.72 6.30
CA ILE A 2 5.40 -1.88 7.01
C ILE A 2 4.70 -0.51 7.08
N LEU A 3 3.41 -0.48 6.80
CA LEU A 3 2.55 0.70 6.90
C LEU A 3 1.88 0.75 8.28
N PRO A 4 1.68 1.94 8.89
CA PRO A 4 1.07 2.08 10.20
C PRO A 4 -0.47 2.08 10.12
N LEU A 5 -1.06 1.11 9.42
CA LEU A 5 -2.51 0.96 9.30
C LEU A 5 -2.90 -0.52 9.38
N ALA A 6 -3.86 -0.84 10.25
CA ALA A 6 -4.37 -2.21 10.37
C ALA A 6 -5.38 -2.48 9.26
N ALA A 7 -5.29 -3.63 8.58
CA ALA A 7 -6.19 -3.91 7.46
C ALA A 7 -7.68 -3.96 7.86
N ARG A 8 -7.98 -4.26 9.13
CA ARG A 8 -9.35 -4.26 9.68
C ARG A 8 -9.98 -2.86 9.76
N GLU A 9 -9.16 -1.81 9.70
CA GLU A 9 -9.60 -0.41 9.76
C GLU A 9 -10.04 0.09 8.38
N LEU A 10 -9.77 -0.69 7.33
CA LEU A 10 -10.33 -0.49 6.00
C LEU A 10 -11.70 -1.18 5.97
N GLY A 11 -12.76 -0.43 5.64
CA GLY A 11 -14.07 -1.00 5.40
C GLY A 11 -14.09 -1.87 4.14
N GLY A 12 -15.22 -2.56 3.90
CA GLY A 12 -15.33 -3.61 2.88
C GLY A 12 -15.00 -3.13 1.46
N ASP A 13 -15.50 -1.96 1.05
CA ASP A 13 -15.31 -1.44 -0.31
C ASP A 13 -13.90 -0.81 -0.51
N GLU A 14 -13.27 -0.29 0.55
CA GLU A 14 -11.89 0.19 0.48
C GLU A 14 -10.89 -0.96 0.27
N VAL A 15 -11.19 -2.16 0.78
CA VAL A 15 -10.37 -3.36 0.58
C VAL A 15 -10.39 -3.82 -0.89
N VAL A 16 -11.54 -3.76 -1.56
CA VAL A 16 -11.65 -4.12 -2.99
C VAL A 16 -10.89 -3.11 -3.86
N THR A 17 -11.04 -1.81 -3.56
CA THR A 17 -10.32 -0.73 -4.24
C THR A 17 -8.80 -0.87 -4.07
N LEU A 18 -8.35 -1.29 -2.89
CA LEU A 18 -6.95 -1.60 -2.63
C LEU A 18 -6.40 -2.73 -3.47
N LEU A 19 -7.15 -3.84 -3.57
CA LEU A 19 -6.73 -4.99 -4.36
C LEU A 19 -6.62 -4.62 -5.84
N ALA A 20 -7.56 -3.80 -6.34
CA ALA A 20 -7.52 -3.28 -7.71
C ALA A 20 -6.32 -2.33 -7.97
N LEU A 21 -6.05 -1.40 -7.05
CA LEU A 21 -4.87 -0.52 -7.12
C LEU A 21 -3.56 -1.30 -7.01
N GLN A 22 -3.52 -2.32 -6.16
CA GLN A 22 -2.38 -3.23 -6.03
C GLN A 22 -2.11 -3.97 -7.35
N GLU A 23 -3.16 -4.52 -7.97
CA GLU A 23 -3.02 -5.27 -9.20
C GLU A 23 -2.55 -4.39 -10.37
N GLN A 24 -3.11 -3.18 -10.52
CA GLN A 24 -2.77 -2.29 -11.65
C GLN A 24 -1.47 -1.50 -11.48
N LEU A 25 -1.23 -0.88 -10.32
CA LEU A 25 -0.10 0.05 -10.15
C LEU A 25 1.10 -0.66 -9.53
N LEU A 26 0.92 -1.36 -8.42
CA LEU A 26 2.04 -1.89 -7.66
C LEU A 26 2.77 -2.97 -8.45
N THR A 27 2.03 -3.92 -9.03
CA THR A 27 2.62 -5.01 -9.82
C THR A 27 3.38 -4.47 -11.03
N HIS A 28 2.82 -3.46 -11.72
CA HIS A 28 3.48 -2.81 -12.85
C HIS A 28 4.83 -2.19 -12.47
N TYR A 29 4.94 -1.63 -11.26
CA TYR A 29 6.18 -1.05 -10.74
C TYR A 29 7.05 -2.04 -9.94
N GLY A 30 6.72 -3.34 -9.93
CA GLY A 30 7.51 -4.36 -9.25
C GLY A 30 7.30 -4.43 -7.73
N TRP A 31 6.12 -4.04 -7.25
CA TRP A 31 5.75 -4.03 -5.84
C TRP A 31 4.45 -4.80 -5.59
N ARG A 32 4.24 -5.22 -4.34
CA ARG A 32 3.01 -5.88 -3.90
C ARG A 32 2.61 -5.38 -2.53
N LEU A 33 1.34 -5.07 -2.33
CA LEU A 33 0.75 -4.83 -1.02
C LEU A 33 0.31 -6.18 -0.41
N THR A 34 0.59 -6.37 0.88
CA THR A 34 0.39 -7.63 1.62
C THR A 34 0.03 -7.32 3.08
N LEU A 35 -0.21 -8.35 3.87
CA LEU A 35 -0.32 -8.27 5.32
C LEU A 35 0.91 -8.88 5.99
N SER A 36 1.44 -8.20 7.00
CA SER A 36 2.41 -8.81 7.92
C SER A 36 1.72 -9.78 8.88
N ASP A 37 2.53 -10.59 9.55
CA ASP A 37 2.09 -11.49 10.62
C ASP A 37 1.44 -10.76 11.82
N LEU A 38 1.63 -9.43 11.92
CA LEU A 38 1.00 -8.57 12.92
C LEU A 38 -0.32 -7.95 12.43
N GLY A 39 -0.77 -8.27 11.21
CA GLY A 39 -2.00 -7.73 10.61
C GLY A 39 -1.86 -6.29 10.10
N LEU A 40 -0.63 -5.79 9.96
CA LEU A 40 -0.34 -4.47 9.39
C LEU A 40 -0.11 -4.58 7.88
N LEU A 41 -0.58 -3.59 7.13
CA LEU A 41 -0.33 -3.51 5.69
C LEU A 41 1.18 -3.39 5.41
N CYS A 42 1.65 -4.07 4.36
CA CYS A 42 3.06 -4.14 4.00
C CYS A 42 3.26 -4.02 2.49
N VAL A 43 4.19 -3.17 2.08
CA VAL A 43 4.64 -3.07 0.68
C VAL A 43 5.96 -3.82 0.52
N CYS A 44 5.97 -4.82 -0.37
CA CYS A 44 7.08 -5.73 -0.62
C CYS A 44 7.56 -5.61 -2.08
N PRO A 45 8.87 -5.59 -2.33
CA PRO A 45 9.39 -5.66 -3.69
C PRO A 45 9.16 -7.06 -4.26
N LEU A 46 8.83 -7.14 -5.54
CA LEU A 46 8.72 -8.40 -6.30
C LEU A 46 10.06 -8.80 -6.92
N LEU A 47 10.96 -7.84 -7.09
CA LEU A 47 12.29 -8.05 -7.63
C LEU A 47 13.29 -8.26 -6.50
N LEU A 48 14.16 -9.26 -6.66
CA LEU A 48 15.26 -9.51 -5.76
C LEU A 48 16.46 -8.65 -6.18
N GLU A 49 16.81 -7.67 -5.35
CA GLU A 49 18.02 -6.86 -5.54
C GLU A 49 19.22 -7.52 -4.85
N ARG A 50 20.38 -7.49 -5.52
CA ARG A 50 21.60 -8.20 -5.05
C ARG A 50 22.77 -7.30 -4.69
N THR A 51 22.71 -6.02 -5.04
CA THR A 51 23.76 -5.05 -4.69
C THR A 51 23.26 -4.08 -3.62
N PRO A 52 24.13 -3.60 -2.71
CA PRO A 52 23.75 -2.64 -1.69
C PRO A 52 23.07 -1.39 -2.26
N ASP A 53 23.60 -0.84 -3.36
CA ASP A 53 23.04 0.34 -4.02
C ASP A 53 21.63 0.08 -4.58
N ALA A 54 21.43 -1.07 -5.23
CA ALA A 54 20.12 -1.43 -5.76
C ALA A 54 19.10 -1.67 -4.64
N VAL A 55 19.54 -2.24 -3.51
CA VAL A 55 18.70 -2.37 -2.31
C VAL A 55 18.32 -0.99 -1.75
N ALA A 56 19.26 -0.06 -1.64
CA ALA A 56 18.98 1.31 -1.19
C ALA A 56 17.97 2.02 -2.09
N THR A 57 18.19 1.97 -3.42
CA THR A 57 17.25 2.54 -4.41
C THR A 57 15.88 1.85 -4.36
N ALA A 58 15.82 0.54 -4.10
CA ALA A 58 14.55 -0.16 -3.92
C ALA A 58 13.84 0.30 -2.64
N LEU A 59 14.56 0.47 -1.52
CA LEU A 59 13.97 0.96 -0.27
C LEU A 59 13.41 2.38 -0.40
N GLU A 60 14.13 3.29 -1.05
CA GLU A 60 13.65 4.65 -1.34
C GLU A 60 12.37 4.64 -2.20
N ARG A 61 12.35 3.83 -3.26
CA ARG A 61 11.14 3.66 -4.08
C ARG A 61 9.99 3.06 -3.28
N GLY A 62 10.27 2.06 -2.45
CA GLY A 62 9.28 1.44 -1.57
C GLY A 62 8.66 2.43 -0.58
N GLN A 63 9.43 3.41 -0.08
CA GLN A 63 8.94 4.48 0.78
C GLN A 63 7.94 5.40 0.07
N VAL A 64 8.26 5.81 -1.17
CA VAL A 64 7.37 6.66 -1.97
C VAL A 64 6.07 5.93 -2.26
N VAL A 65 6.16 4.67 -2.71
CA VAL A 65 4.99 3.83 -3.01
C VAL A 65 4.13 3.63 -1.76
N ALA A 66 4.74 3.30 -0.62
CA ALA A 66 4.06 3.17 0.66
C ALA A 66 3.27 4.43 1.06
N ARG A 67 3.87 5.62 0.86
CA ARG A 67 3.21 6.90 1.13
C ARG A 67 2.00 7.10 0.23
N VAL A 68 2.13 6.88 -1.07
CA VAL A 68 1.03 7.05 -2.04
C VAL A 68 -0.13 6.10 -1.73
N VAL A 69 0.17 4.84 -1.39
CA VAL A 69 -0.86 3.87 -0.99
C VAL A 69 -1.57 4.32 0.28
N LEU A 70 -0.84 4.77 1.30
CA LEU A 70 -1.44 5.28 2.53
C LEU A 70 -2.31 6.51 2.28
N ASP A 71 -1.85 7.46 1.48
CA ASP A 71 -2.57 8.70 1.17
C ASP A 71 -3.89 8.42 0.42
N ALA A 72 -3.84 7.53 -0.57
CA ALA A 72 -5.03 7.08 -1.29
C ALA A 72 -6.05 6.37 -0.38
N LEU A 73 -5.58 5.69 0.67
CA LEU A 73 -6.44 5.01 1.62
C LEU A 73 -7.06 5.93 2.65
N VAL A 74 -6.25 6.80 3.24
CA VAL A 74 -6.70 7.75 4.26
C VAL A 74 -7.65 8.78 3.66
N THR A 75 -7.42 9.21 2.43
CA THR A 75 -8.31 10.16 1.73
C THR A 75 -9.69 9.55 1.45
N GLN A 76 -9.79 8.25 1.20
CA GLN A 76 -11.08 7.56 1.04
C GLN A 76 -11.78 7.29 2.37
N ALA A 77 -11.04 6.85 3.39
CA ALA A 77 -11.59 6.65 4.75
C ALA A 77 -12.04 7.96 5.43
N GLY A 78 -11.48 9.10 5.00
CA GLY A 78 -11.83 10.45 5.46
C GLY A 78 -12.95 11.12 4.67
N SER A 79 -13.60 10.45 3.73
CA SER A 79 -14.84 10.92 3.13
C SER A 79 -16.00 10.37 3.95
N PRO A 80 -16.51 11.08 4.98
CA PRO A 80 -17.84 10.77 5.45
C PRO A 80 -18.72 10.92 4.21
N ALA A 81 -19.44 9.86 3.87
CA ALA A 81 -20.57 9.95 2.96
C ALA A 81 -21.27 11.27 3.27
N GLU A 82 -21.29 12.16 2.26
CA GLU A 82 -22.12 13.35 2.26
C GLU A 82 -23.53 12.84 2.59
N VAL A 83 -23.90 12.97 3.86
CA VAL A 83 -25.23 12.62 4.34
C VAL A 83 -26.14 13.56 3.58
N ALA A 84 -26.89 12.97 2.66
CA ALA A 84 -27.89 13.62 1.85
C ALA A 84 -28.56 14.78 2.62
N SER A 85 -28.51 15.98 2.05
CA SER A 85 -29.38 17.10 2.37
C SER A 85 -29.93 17.68 1.08
#